data_AF-A0A1C0YN44-F1
#
_entry.id   AF-A0A1C0YN44-F1
#
_cell.length_a   1.000
_cell.length_b   1.000
_cell.length_c   1.000
_cell.angle_alpha   90.00
_cell.angle_beta   90.00
_cell.angle_gamma   90.00
#
_symmetry.space_group_name_H-M   'P 1'
#
loop_
_entity.id
_entity.type
_entity.pdbx_description
1 polymer ?
#
loop_
_entity_poly.entity_id
_entity_poly.type
_entity_poly.pdbx_seq_one_letter_code
_entity_poly.pdbx_strand_id
1 'polypeptide(L)'
;MNKENGFSMADVLLSLLIWSLCGLFFVPLYSDLRQSLVEAKQQVHVVEAMQYGARNLVVTGAISGSVKIDTMMYHYRIMDTHVCVHYSMEYEEYERCENIDMTTALR
;
A
#
# COMPACT_ATOMS: atom_id res chain seq x y z
N MET A 1 12.11 -60.57 2.09
CA MET A 1 11.44 -60.35 3.38
C MET A 1 11.76 -58.93 3.83
N ASN A 2 10.73 -58.12 4.09
CA ASN A 2 10.71 -56.65 3.98
C ASN A 2 11.74 -55.90 4.83
N LYS A 3 12.43 -54.92 4.21
CA LYS A 3 13.10 -53.81 4.90
C LYS A 3 12.03 -52.82 5.34
N GLU A 4 11.76 -52.77 6.63
CA GLU A 4 10.94 -51.72 7.22
C GLU A 4 11.77 -50.43 7.26
N ASN A 5 11.57 -49.58 6.24
CA ASN A 5 12.08 -48.21 6.24
C ASN A 5 11.20 -47.35 7.17
N GLY A 6 11.33 -47.56 8.48
CA GLY A 6 10.71 -46.72 9.50
C GLY A 6 11.51 -45.44 9.70
N PHE A 7 10.86 -44.28 9.63
CA PHE A 7 11.48 -42.99 9.93
C PHE A 7 11.96 -42.98 11.38
N SER A 8 13.24 -42.68 11.62
CA SER A 8 13.79 -42.59 12.97
C SER A 8 13.14 -41.41 13.71
N MET A 9 12.83 -41.57 14.99
CA MET A 9 12.28 -40.48 15.82
C MET A 9 13.19 -39.23 15.81
N ALA A 10 14.51 -39.44 15.65
CA ALA A 10 15.46 -38.35 15.48
C ALA A 10 15.24 -37.54 14.20
N ASP A 11 14.86 -38.17 13.09
CA ASP A 11 14.58 -37.50 11.82
C ASP A 11 13.26 -36.70 11.89
N VAL A 12 12.28 -37.20 12.65
CA VAL A 12 11.03 -36.46 12.93
C VAL A 12 11.31 -35.22 13.78
N LEU A 13 12.16 -35.34 14.79
CA LEU A 13 12.54 -34.21 15.65
C LEU A 13 13.33 -33.15 14.87
N LEU A 14 14.26 -33.58 14.01
CA LEU A 14 15.09 -32.71 13.17
C LEU A 14 14.23 -31.95 12.16
N SER A 15 13.30 -32.64 11.49
CA SER A 15 12.40 -32.00 10.53
C SER A 15 11.47 -30.98 11.20
N LEU A 16 10.90 -31.28 12.37
CA LEU A 16 10.12 -30.32 13.16
C LEU A 16 10.91 -29.08 13.55
N LEU A 17 12.17 -29.24 13.94
CA LEU A 17 13.07 -28.12 14.26
C LEU A 17 13.31 -27.23 13.05
N ILE A 18 13.57 -27.81 11.89
CA ILE A 18 13.78 -27.07 10.63
C ILE A 18 12.51 -26.28 10.27
N TRP A 19 11.34 -26.92 10.32
CA TRP A 19 10.06 -26.24 10.04
C TRP A 19 9.76 -25.12 11.03
N SER A 20 10.05 -25.32 12.32
CA SER A 20 9.89 -24.30 13.37
C SER A 20 10.77 -23.07 13.09
N LEU A 21 12.05 -23.29 12.77
CA LEU A 21 12.98 -22.21 12.44
C LEU A 21 12.58 -21.46 11.15
N CYS A 22 12.11 -22.18 10.13
CA CYS A 22 11.56 -21.56 8.94
C CYS A 22 10.34 -20.69 9.28
N GLY A 23 9.38 -21.20 10.05
CA GLY A 23 8.22 -20.43 10.46
C GLY A 23 8.59 -19.12 11.17
N LEU A 24 9.57 -19.17 12.08
CA LEU A 24 10.05 -17.99 12.81
C LEU A 24 10.72 -16.94 11.91
N PHE A 25 11.32 -17.34 10.79
CA PHE A 25 12.00 -16.40 9.88
C PHE A 25 11.08 -15.87 8.78
N PHE A 26 10.20 -16.72 8.24
CA PHE A 26 9.32 -16.35 7.12
C PHE A 26 8.15 -15.46 7.54
N VAL A 27 7.66 -15.60 8.78
CA VAL A 27 6.56 -14.76 9.29
C VAL A 27 6.93 -13.26 9.37
N PRO A 28 8.01 -12.85 10.07
CA PRO A 28 8.39 -11.43 10.15
C PRO A 28 8.77 -10.85 8.77
N LEU A 29 9.40 -11.64 7.91
CA LEU A 29 9.74 -11.20 6.55
C LEU A 29 8.47 -10.88 5.74
N TYR A 30 7.42 -11.68 5.91
CA TYR A 30 6.16 -11.47 5.18
C TYR A 30 5.38 -10.26 5.67
N SER A 31 5.42 -9.97 6.98
CA SER A 31 4.75 -8.78 7.53
C SER A 31 5.37 -7.49 7.00
N ASP A 32 6.70 -7.39 6.99
CA ASP A 32 7.41 -6.19 6.52
C ASP A 32 7.12 -5.95 5.04
N LEU A 33 7.13 -7.03 4.24
CA LEU A 33 6.82 -6.95 2.82
C LEU A 33 5.39 -6.46 2.58
N ARG A 34 4.42 -6.98 3.33
CA ARG A 34 3.02 -6.54 3.21
C ARG A 34 2.86 -5.07 3.56
N GLN A 35 3.49 -4.61 4.63
CA GLN A 35 3.41 -3.20 5.03
C GLN A 35 3.97 -2.28 3.94
N SER A 36 5.15 -2.60 3.39
CA SER A 36 5.74 -1.81 2.29
C SER A 36 4.83 -1.73 1.06
N LEU A 37 4.08 -2.80 0.78
CA LEU A 37 3.17 -2.89 -0.36
C LEU A 37 1.91 -2.05 -0.14
N VAL A 38 1.40 -2.03 1.09
CA VAL A 38 0.26 -1.17 1.49
C VAL A 38 0.66 0.30 1.37
N GLU A 39 1.83 0.66 1.88
CA GLU A 39 2.36 2.03 1.79
C GLU A 39 2.54 2.44 0.32
N ALA A 40 3.18 1.61 -0.51
CA ALA A 40 3.37 1.89 -1.92
C ALA A 40 2.04 2.04 -2.67
N LYS A 41 1.06 1.16 -2.41
CA LYS A 41 -0.28 1.26 -2.99
C LYS A 41 -0.93 2.59 -2.60
N GLN A 42 -0.80 3.00 -1.35
CA GLN A 42 -1.38 4.25 -0.86
C GLN A 42 -0.77 5.47 -1.56
N GLN A 43 0.54 5.48 -1.78
CA GLN A 43 1.21 6.55 -2.52
C GLN A 43 0.66 6.70 -3.94
N VAL A 44 0.40 5.59 -4.63
CA VAL A 44 -0.18 5.61 -5.98
C VAL A 44 -1.58 6.21 -5.98
N HIS A 45 -2.44 5.82 -5.03
CA HIS A 45 -3.81 6.37 -4.95
C HIS A 45 -3.84 7.87 -4.61
N VAL A 46 -2.91 8.34 -3.79
CA VAL A 46 -2.78 9.78 -3.51
C VAL A 46 -2.42 10.53 -4.78
N VAL A 47 -1.48 10.02 -5.58
CA VAL A 47 -1.11 10.63 -6.87
C VAL A 47 -2.28 10.60 -7.86
N GLU A 48 -3.03 9.50 -7.92
CA GLU A 48 -4.24 9.38 -8.73
C GLU A 48 -5.30 10.42 -8.31
N ALA A 49 -5.52 10.61 -7.00
CA ALA A 49 -6.42 11.64 -6.49
C ALA A 49 -5.94 13.06 -6.83
N MET A 50 -4.62 13.31 -6.79
CA MET A 50 -4.04 14.59 -7.21
C MET A 50 -4.28 14.86 -8.69
N GLN A 51 -4.05 13.86 -9.55
CA GLN A 51 -4.29 13.97 -10.99
C GLN A 51 -5.77 14.19 -11.31
N TYR A 52 -6.67 13.51 -10.58
CA TYR A 52 -8.10 13.73 -10.69
C TYR A 52 -8.47 15.18 -10.32
N GLY A 53 -7.90 15.71 -9.25
CA GLY A 53 -8.06 17.11 -8.86
C GLY A 53 -7.55 18.09 -9.91
N ALA A 54 -6.34 17.87 -10.43
CA ALA A 54 -5.75 18.69 -11.49
C ALA A 54 -6.60 18.68 -12.77
N ARG A 55 -7.12 17.51 -13.17
CA ARG A 55 -8.04 17.39 -14.31
C ARG A 55 -9.34 18.15 -14.06
N ASN A 56 -9.91 18.05 -12.86
CA ASN A 56 -11.14 18.77 -12.53
C ASN A 56 -10.94 20.29 -12.50
N LEU A 57 -9.77 20.78 -12.09
CA LEU A 57 -9.43 22.20 -12.21
C LEU A 57 -9.48 22.66 -13.67
N VAL A 58 -8.89 21.89 -14.59
CA VAL A 58 -8.86 22.24 -16.03
C VAL A 58 -10.26 22.17 -16.66
N VAL A 59 -11.05 21.14 -16.32
CA VAL A 59 -12.35 20.89 -16.97
C VAL A 59 -13.47 21.74 -16.37
N THR A 60 -13.51 21.88 -15.05
CA THR A 60 -14.64 22.50 -14.33
C THR A 60 -14.27 23.78 -13.58
N GLY A 61 -12.97 24.07 -13.42
CA GLY A 61 -12.49 25.16 -12.58
C GLY A 61 -12.59 24.87 -11.07
N ALA A 62 -12.99 23.66 -10.67
CA ALA A 62 -13.12 23.30 -9.27
C ALA A 62 -11.75 23.12 -8.62
N ILE A 63 -11.47 23.94 -7.61
CA ILE A 63 -10.24 23.90 -6.81
C ILE A 63 -10.29 22.89 -5.67
N SER A 64 -11.44 22.27 -5.41
CA SER A 64 -11.59 21.25 -4.37
C SER A 64 -12.64 20.23 -4.75
N GLY A 65 -12.56 19.05 -4.14
CA GLY A 65 -13.52 17.99 -4.37
C GLY A 65 -13.14 16.72 -3.63
N SER A 66 -13.83 15.65 -3.97
CA SER A 66 -13.54 14.32 -3.46
C SER A 66 -13.60 13.30 -4.56
N VAL A 67 -12.78 12.27 -4.42
CA VAL A 67 -12.73 11.12 -5.32
C VAL A 67 -12.70 9.86 -4.49
N LYS A 68 -13.47 8.86 -4.91
CA LYS A 68 -13.44 7.54 -4.31
C LYS A 68 -12.48 6.68 -5.13
N ILE A 69 -11.45 6.16 -4.49
CA ILE A 69 -10.50 5.24 -5.11
C ILE A 69 -10.51 3.97 -4.26
N ASP A 70 -10.82 2.84 -4.89
CA ASP A 70 -11.19 1.58 -4.24
C ASP A 70 -12.31 1.77 -3.18
N THR A 71 -11.98 1.59 -1.91
CA THR A 71 -12.90 1.68 -0.77
C THR A 71 -12.71 2.98 0.03
N MET A 72 -11.71 3.80 -0.29
CA MET A 72 -11.36 5.01 0.46
C MET A 72 -11.79 6.28 -0.28
N MET A 73 -12.19 7.27 0.52
CA MET A 73 -12.47 8.62 0.05
C MET A 73 -11.23 9.47 0.21
N TYR A 74 -10.84 10.13 -0.87
CA TYR A 74 -9.77 11.10 -0.92
C TYR A 74 -10.38 12.47 -1.18
N HIS A 75 -10.03 13.45 -0.36
CA HIS A 75 -10.47 14.83 -0.50
C HIS A 75 -9.30 15.66 -0.98
N TYR A 76 -9.42 16.26 -2.16
CA TYR A 76 -8.37 17.08 -2.72
C TYR A 76 -8.72 18.56 -2.62
N ARG A 77 -7.70 19.38 -2.42
CA ARG A 77 -7.77 20.84 -2.48
C ARG A 77 -6.54 21.36 -3.21
N ILE A 78 -6.76 22.31 -4.09
CA ILE A 78 -5.74 23.00 -4.87
C ILE A 78 -5.58 24.40 -4.28
N MET A 79 -4.35 24.71 -3.87
CA MET A 79 -3.96 26.00 -3.32
C MET A 79 -2.79 26.53 -4.13
N ASP A 80 -3.03 27.59 -4.90
CA ASP A 80 -2.06 28.22 -5.79
C ASP A 80 -1.37 27.21 -6.74
N THR A 81 -0.18 26.74 -6.37
CA THR A 81 0.65 25.77 -7.11
C THR A 81 0.74 24.41 -6.45
N HIS A 82 -0.07 24.11 -5.43
CA HIS A 82 -0.02 22.85 -4.67
C HIS A 82 -1.35 22.11 -4.74
N VAL A 83 -1.32 20.79 -4.92
CA VAL A 83 -2.46 19.91 -4.64
C VAL A 83 -2.22 19.21 -3.32
N CYS A 84 -3.14 19.39 -2.38
CA CYS A 84 -3.19 18.66 -1.13
C CYS A 84 -4.30 17.61 -1.20
N VAL A 85 -3.99 16.39 -0.76
CA VAL A 85 -4.95 15.29 -0.64
C VAL A 85 -5.02 14.84 0.81
N HIS A 86 -6.23 14.87 1.35
CA HIS A 86 -6.57 14.34 2.66
C HIS A 86 -7.27 12.99 2.53
N TYR A 87 -6.89 12.05 3.39
CA TYR A 87 -7.54 10.74 3.50
C TYR A 87 -7.45 10.22 4.93
N SER A 88 -8.36 9.32 5.30
CA SER A 88 -8.31 8.64 6.60
C SER A 88 -7.98 7.16 6.42
N MET A 89 -7.04 6.66 7.22
CA MET A 89 -6.61 5.27 7.24
C MET A 89 -6.45 4.84 8.70
N GLU A 90 -7.03 3.69 9.07
CA GLU A 90 -6.90 3.13 10.43
C GLU A 90 -7.20 4.14 11.56
N TYR A 91 -8.22 4.98 11.38
CA TYR A 91 -8.65 6.05 12.30
C TYR A 91 -7.71 7.26 12.41
N GLU A 92 -6.61 7.27 11.66
CA GLU A 92 -5.73 8.43 11.54
C GLU A 92 -6.05 9.23 10.28
N GLU A 93 -5.83 10.54 10.33
CA GLU A 93 -5.97 11.44 9.20
C GLU A 93 -4.59 11.77 8.64
N TYR A 94 -4.47 11.65 7.31
CA TYR A 94 -3.25 11.92 6.58
C TYR A 94 -3.50 13.02 5.57
N GLU A 95 -2.52 13.90 5.44
CA GLU A 95 -2.48 14.93 4.41
C GLU A 95 -1.16 14.82 3.65
N ARG A 96 -1.24 14.84 2.32
CA ARG A 96 -0.07 14.98 1.47
C ARG A 96 -0.28 16.12 0.49
N CYS A 97 0.63 17.08 0.51
CA CYS A 97 0.67 18.19 -0.43
C CYS A 97 1.87 18.01 -1.36
N GLU A 98 1.63 18.13 -2.66
CA GLU A 98 2.67 18.13 -3.69
C GLU A 98 2.51 19.35 -4.60
N ASN A 99 3.62 19.80 -5.16
CA ASN A 99 3.59 20.86 -6.16
C ASN A 99 2.97 20.36 -7.47
N ILE A 100 2.09 21.17 -8.05
CA ILE A 100 1.46 20.92 -9.33
C ILE A 100 2.48 21.23 -10.41
N ASP A 101 3.20 20.20 -10.85
CA ASP A 101 3.86 20.30 -12.14
C ASP A 101 2.83 20.03 -13.24
N MET A 102 2.37 21.11 -13.89
CA MET A 102 1.29 21.08 -14.89
C MET A 102 1.59 20.16 -16.08
N THR A 103 2.83 19.71 -16.26
CA THR A 103 3.22 18.71 -17.28
C THR A 103 2.57 17.34 -17.08
N THR A 104 2.12 17.02 -15.86
CA THR A 104 1.54 15.71 -15.52
C THR A 104 0.02 15.68 -15.66
N ALA A 105 -0.63 16.85 -15.64
CA ALA A 105 -2.10 16.98 -15.74
C ALA A 105 -2.64 16.77 -17.18
N LEU A 106 -1.76 16.75 -18.18
CA LEU A 106 -2.09 16.66 -19.61
C LEU A 106 -1.72 15.31 -20.27
N ARG A 107 -1.19 14.34 -19.51
CA ARG A 107 -0.92 12.98 -19.98
C ARG A 107 -2.07 12.03 -19.67
#